data_AF-A0A9E2BW10-F1
#
_entry.id   AF-A0A9E2BW10-F1
#
_cell.length_a   1.000
_cell.length_b   1.000
_cell.length_c   1.000
_cell.angle_alpha   90.00
_cell.angle_beta   90.00
_cell.angle_gamma   90.00
#
_symmetry.space_group_name_H-M   'P 1'
#
loop_
_entity.id
_entity.type
_entity.pdbx_description
1 polymer ?
#
loop_
_entity_poly.entity_id
_entity_poly.type
_entity_poly.pdbx_seq_one_letter_code
_entity_poly.pdbx_strand_id
1 'polypeptide(L)'
;MSENLLRSLSEETNFEMQKDARQLDSAERKDDGYRHDLLAEDFTGKATNIYEAIIIMSQRARQIGQKQAQVIEKFMSSKSRSEEGEGDIPEIFVSEDDDDEERVRLPRFEKPTVVALNEMYNDQLNWNNKDE
;
A
#
# COMPACT_ATOMS: atom_id res chain seq x y z
N MET A 1 -13.75 51.93 -3.20
CA MET A 1 -14.39 50.83 -2.45
C MET A 1 -14.02 49.46 -3.07
N SER A 2 -12.72 49.20 -3.32
CA SER A 2 -12.25 48.00 -4.04
C SER A 2 -11.17 47.21 -3.28
N GLU A 3 -10.50 47.82 -2.29
CA GLU A 3 -9.42 47.17 -1.54
C GLU A 3 -9.92 46.14 -0.51
N ASN A 4 -11.14 46.31 0.02
CA ASN A 4 -11.72 45.36 0.98
C ASN A 4 -12.17 44.04 0.35
N LEU A 5 -12.49 44.04 -0.95
CA LEU A 5 -12.95 42.84 -1.66
C LEU A 5 -11.76 41.95 -2.09
N LEU A 6 -10.63 42.56 -2.44
CA LEU A 6 -9.41 41.83 -2.79
C LEU A 6 -8.76 41.17 -1.58
N ARG A 7 -8.88 41.79 -0.40
CA ARG A 7 -8.35 41.22 0.84
C ARG A 7 -9.17 40.04 1.34
N SER A 8 -10.51 40.09 1.22
CA SER A 8 -11.37 38.95 1.58
C SER A 8 -11.14 37.76 0.66
N LEU A 9 -10.97 37.99 -0.65
CA LEU A 9 -10.66 36.92 -1.60
C LEU A 9 -9.31 36.29 -1.30
N SER A 10 -8.27 37.08 -0.99
CA SER A 10 -6.95 36.56 -0.65
C SER A 10 -6.92 35.77 0.66
N GLU A 11 -7.71 36.16 1.65
CA GLU A 11 -7.83 35.43 2.92
C GLU A 11 -8.59 34.11 2.73
N GLU A 12 -9.60 34.10 1.86
CA GLU A 12 -10.40 32.92 1.53
C GLU A 12 -9.59 31.88 0.73
N THR A 13 -8.77 32.32 -0.24
CA THR A 13 -7.88 31.42 -1.00
C THR A 13 -6.76 30.85 -0.13
N ASN A 14 -6.21 31.65 0.81
CA ASN A 14 -5.20 31.16 1.76
C ASN A 14 -5.78 30.14 2.75
N PHE A 15 -7.05 30.30 3.14
CA PHE A 15 -7.72 29.36 4.02
C PHE A 15 -8.06 28.04 3.32
N GLU A 16 -8.48 28.08 2.04
CA GLU A 16 -8.66 26.86 1.24
C GLU A 16 -7.35 26.13 1.02
N MET A 17 -6.25 26.82 0.66
CA MET A 17 -4.94 26.20 0.50
C MET A 17 -4.41 25.57 1.80
N GLN A 18 -4.63 26.19 2.96
CA GLN A 18 -4.26 25.59 4.25
C GLN A 18 -5.12 24.37 4.62
N LYS A 19 -6.38 24.35 4.20
CA LYS A 19 -7.28 23.22 4.44
C LYS A 19 -6.91 22.02 3.57
N ASP A 20 -6.52 22.27 2.32
CA ASP A 20 -6.07 21.22 1.39
C ASP A 20 -4.70 20.67 1.80
N ALA A 21 -3.78 21.52 2.25
CA ALA A 21 -2.48 21.09 2.79
C ALA A 21 -2.64 20.21 4.05
N ARG A 22 -3.55 20.56 4.97
CA ARG A 22 -3.85 19.75 6.15
C ARG A 22 -4.59 18.45 5.82
N GLN A 23 -5.40 18.43 4.77
CA GLN A 23 -6.04 17.19 4.31
C GLN A 23 -5.02 16.23 3.67
N LEU A 24 -4.01 16.75 2.99
CA LEU A 24 -2.89 15.96 2.44
C LEU A 24 -2.01 15.35 3.54
N ASP A 25 -1.66 16.12 4.59
CA ASP A 25 -0.93 15.60 5.76
C ASP A 25 -1.71 14.51 6.52
N SER A 26 -3.05 14.58 6.53
CA SER A 26 -3.89 13.55 7.15
C SER A 26 -4.09 12.29 6.29
N ALA A 27 -3.66 12.30 5.02
CA ALA A 27 -3.67 11.13 4.15
C ALA A 27 -2.43 10.24 4.32
N GLU A 28 -1.38 10.72 5.00
CA GLU A 28 -0.11 10.00 5.15
C GLU A 28 -0.03 9.01 6.33
N ARG A 29 -1.12 8.82 7.08
CA ARG A 29 -1.23 7.73 8.05
C ARG A 29 -2.64 7.18 8.08
N LYS A 30 -3.07 6.56 6.98
CA LYS A 30 -4.01 5.45 7.16
C LYS A 30 -3.20 4.35 7.80
N ASP A 31 -3.45 4.18 9.10
CA ASP A 31 -3.17 2.98 9.87
C ASP A 31 -3.68 1.80 9.04
N ASP A 32 -2.81 1.23 8.22
CA ASP A 32 -3.10 0.03 7.45
C ASP A 32 -3.46 -0.99 8.53
N GLY A 33 -4.72 -1.40 8.61
CA GLY A 33 -5.29 -2.17 9.74
C GLY A 33 -4.69 -3.57 9.96
N TYR A 34 -3.48 -3.80 9.49
CA TYR A 34 -2.63 -4.95 9.69
C TYR A 34 -1.83 -4.82 10.98
N ARG A 35 -1.97 -5.83 11.83
CA ARG A 35 -1.15 -6.00 13.01
C ARG A 35 0.22 -6.52 12.60
N HIS A 36 1.27 -5.83 13.04
CA HIS A 36 2.66 -6.24 12.85
C HIS A 36 3.23 -6.96 14.07
N ASP A 37 2.47 -7.02 15.17
CA ASP A 37 2.84 -7.55 16.48
C ASP A 37 2.28 -8.96 16.75
N LEU A 38 1.92 -9.69 15.70
CA LEU A 38 1.37 -11.05 15.83
C LEU A 38 2.45 -12.05 16.24
N LEU A 39 2.17 -12.80 17.30
CA LEU A 39 3.04 -13.83 17.86
C LEU A 39 2.56 -15.23 17.47
N ALA A 40 3.39 -16.25 17.70
CA ALA A 40 3.05 -17.63 17.34
C ALA A 40 1.79 -18.12 18.09
N GLU A 41 1.63 -17.68 19.33
CA GLU A 41 0.51 -18.03 20.21
C GLU A 41 -0.83 -17.55 19.66
N ASP A 42 -0.85 -16.45 18.89
CA ASP A 42 -2.05 -15.87 18.29
C ASP A 42 -2.68 -16.77 17.22
N PHE A 43 -1.93 -17.77 16.73
CA PHE A 43 -2.37 -18.73 15.71
C PHE A 43 -2.81 -20.07 16.32
N THR A 44 -2.80 -20.20 17.64
CA THR A 44 -3.27 -21.40 18.33
C THR A 44 -4.77 -21.58 18.06
N GLY A 45 -5.14 -22.72 17.49
CA GLY A 45 -6.54 -23.03 17.13
C GLY A 45 -7.00 -22.48 15.77
N LYS A 46 -6.13 -21.79 15.01
CA LYS A 46 -6.39 -21.41 13.61
C LYS A 46 -6.06 -22.54 12.61
N ALA A 47 -5.23 -23.49 13.04
CA ALA A 47 -4.88 -24.72 12.32
C ALA A 47 -4.71 -25.87 13.33
N THR A 48 -4.55 -27.10 12.84
CA THR A 48 -4.37 -28.31 13.66
C THR A 48 -3.10 -28.22 14.50
N ASN A 49 -2.05 -27.60 13.95
CA ASN A 49 -0.80 -27.32 14.65
C ASN A 49 -0.10 -26.09 14.07
N ILE A 50 0.91 -25.58 14.80
CA ILE A 50 1.64 -24.37 14.42
C ILE A 50 2.40 -24.51 13.09
N TYR A 51 2.90 -25.70 12.76
CA TYR A 51 3.62 -25.93 11.50
C TYR A 51 2.68 -25.88 10.31
N GLU A 52 1.48 -26.41 10.47
CA GLU A 52 0.42 -26.30 9.47
C GLU A 52 0.02 -24.84 9.24
N ALA A 53 -0.13 -24.05 10.31
CA ALA A 53 -0.35 -22.60 10.18
C ALA A 53 0.78 -21.93 9.38
N ILE A 54 2.05 -22.25 9.67
CA ILE A 54 3.20 -21.74 8.92
C ILE A 54 3.10 -22.10 7.43
N ILE A 55 2.72 -23.34 7.10
CA ILE A 55 2.57 -23.79 5.71
C ILE A 55 1.45 -23.00 5.01
N ILE A 56 0.27 -22.88 5.63
CA ILE A 56 -0.87 -22.14 5.07
C ILE A 56 -0.48 -20.68 4.80
N MET A 57 0.11 -20.01 5.80
CA MET A 57 0.54 -18.62 5.67
C MET A 57 1.61 -18.44 4.60
N SER A 58 2.57 -19.36 4.50
CA SER A 58 3.62 -19.31 3.48
C SER A 58 3.06 -19.47 2.07
N GLN A 59 2.14 -20.43 1.88
CA GLN A 59 1.45 -20.61 0.60
C GLN A 59 0.63 -19.37 0.25
N ARG A 60 -0.07 -18.79 1.23
CA ARG A 60 -0.87 -17.59 1.03
C ARG A 60 -0.03 -16.37 0.69
N ALA A 61 1.08 -16.15 1.40
CA ALA A 61 2.02 -15.07 1.11
C ALA A 61 2.56 -15.17 -0.33
N ARG A 62 2.83 -16.38 -0.82
CA ARG A 62 3.22 -16.58 -2.23
C ARG A 62 2.13 -16.17 -3.20
N GLN A 63 0.87 -16.52 -2.95
CA GLN A 63 -0.26 -16.10 -3.78
C GLN A 63 -0.41 -14.57 -3.81
N ILE A 64 -0.27 -13.92 -2.66
CA ILE A 64 -0.35 -12.46 -2.52
C ILE A 64 0.80 -11.81 -3.32
N GLY A 65 2.04 -12.28 -3.12
CA GLY A 65 3.20 -11.77 -3.84
C GLY A 65 3.07 -11.90 -5.36
N GLN A 66 2.53 -13.02 -5.85
CA GLN A 66 2.25 -13.20 -7.28
C GLN A 66 1.23 -12.19 -7.81
N LYS A 67 0.16 -11.93 -7.07
CA LYS A 67 -0.85 -10.92 -7.45
C LYS A 67 -0.25 -9.51 -7.45
N GLN A 68 0.52 -9.16 -6.42
CA GLN A 68 1.19 -7.86 -6.33
C GLN A 68 2.16 -7.68 -7.51
N ALA A 69 2.96 -8.70 -7.85
CA ALA A 69 3.86 -8.67 -8.99
C ALA A 69 3.12 -8.41 -10.32
N GLN A 70 1.98 -9.07 -10.55
CA GLN A 70 1.16 -8.83 -11.74
C GLN A 70 0.62 -7.40 -11.81
N VAL A 71 0.26 -6.81 -10.67
CA VAL A 71 -0.20 -5.41 -10.62
C VAL A 71 0.95 -4.46 -10.93
N ILE A 72 2.14 -4.70 -10.37
CA ILE A 72 3.34 -3.92 -10.66
C ILE A 72 3.70 -4.01 -12.15
N GLU A 73 3.72 -5.22 -12.72
CA GLU A 73 4.01 -5.44 -14.13
C GLU A 73 2.99 -4.72 -15.05
N LYS A 74 1.70 -4.79 -14.71
CA LYS A 74 0.65 -4.06 -15.43
C LYS A 74 0.82 -2.55 -15.33
N PHE A 75 1.19 -2.05 -14.16
CA PHE A 75 1.46 -0.64 -13.94
C PHE A 75 2.65 -0.17 -14.81
N MET A 76 3.77 -0.89 -14.76
CA MET A 76 4.96 -0.61 -15.56
C MET A 76 4.67 -0.65 -17.08
N SER A 77 3.91 -1.64 -17.55
CA SER A 77 3.56 -1.76 -18.97
C SER A 77 2.54 -0.73 -19.45
N SER A 78 1.65 -0.25 -18.58
CA SER A 78 0.73 0.85 -18.93
C SER A 78 1.47 2.18 -19.10
N LYS A 79 2.56 2.37 -18.34
CA LYS A 79 3.39 3.57 -18.42
C LYS A 79 4.31 3.56 -19.64
N SER A 80 4.96 2.43 -19.94
CA SER A 80 5.84 2.32 -21.12
C SER A 80 5.12 2.54 -22.46
N ARG A 81 3.82 2.23 -22.56
CA ARG A 81 2.99 2.53 -23.74
C ARG A 81 2.67 4.01 -23.92
N SER A 82 2.79 4.82 -22.87
CA SER A 82 2.53 6.27 -22.93
C SER A 82 3.79 7.07 -23.29
N GLU A 83 4.96 6.41 -23.31
CA GLU A 83 6.28 7.02 -23.49
C GLU A 83 6.97 6.58 -24.81
N GLU A 84 6.22 6.28 -25.87
CA GLU A 84 6.79 6.16 -27.24
C GLU A 84 7.14 7.55 -27.86
N GLY A 85 7.68 8.44 -27.03
CA GLY A 85 8.18 9.75 -27.40
C GLY A 85 9.35 10.14 -26.50
N GLU A 86 10.55 9.76 -26.91
CA GLU A 86 11.89 10.23 -26.48
C GLU A 86 12.27 10.13 -24.98
N GLY A 87 13.37 9.42 -24.72
CA GLY A 87 14.31 9.77 -23.65
C GLY A 87 14.48 8.73 -22.54
N ASP A 88 15.69 8.16 -22.47
CA ASP A 88 16.39 7.56 -21.33
C ASP A 88 15.59 6.78 -20.29
N ILE A 89 15.81 5.46 -20.30
CA ILE A 89 15.33 4.48 -19.32
C ILE A 89 15.82 4.91 -17.92
N PRO A 90 14.95 5.33 -16.99
CA PRO A 90 15.38 5.62 -15.63
C PRO A 90 15.55 4.29 -14.89
N GLU A 91 16.75 4.06 -14.35
CA GLU A 91 17.03 3.01 -13.39
C GLU A 91 16.03 3.06 -12.23
N ILE A 92 15.42 1.92 -11.91
CA ILE A 92 14.48 1.76 -10.81
C ILE A 92 15.27 1.85 -9.49
N PHE A 93 15.50 3.07 -9.00
CA PHE A 93 16.00 3.30 -7.65
C PHE A 93 14.83 3.37 -6.67
N VAL A 94 14.81 2.41 -5.75
CA VAL A 94 13.94 2.44 -4.56
C VAL A 94 14.72 3.16 -3.47
N SER A 95 14.62 4.50 -3.40
CA SER A 95 15.02 5.24 -2.20
C SER A 95 13.77 5.52 -1.36
N GLU A 96 13.84 5.16 -0.08
CA GLU A 96 12.73 5.32 0.88
C GLU A 96 12.56 6.75 1.40
N ASP A 97 13.51 7.63 1.12
CA ASP A 97 13.46 9.04 1.45
C ASP A 97 13.83 9.83 0.19
N ASP A 98 12.95 10.71 -0.27
CA ASP A 98 13.27 12.00 -0.91
C ASP A 98 12.00 12.65 -1.50
N ASP A 99 11.69 13.83 -0.98
CA ASP A 99 10.64 14.77 -1.37
C ASP A 99 10.92 15.48 -2.71
N ASP A 100 11.38 14.75 -3.72
CA ASP A 100 11.61 15.33 -5.05
C ASP A 100 10.50 14.94 -6.03
N GLU A 101 9.86 16.00 -6.52
CA GLU A 101 8.79 16.04 -7.50
C GLU A 101 9.10 15.13 -8.71
N GLU A 102 8.06 14.42 -9.17
CA GLU A 102 8.02 13.69 -10.45
C GLU A 102 8.68 12.30 -10.56
N ARG A 103 9.07 11.66 -9.45
CA ARG A 103 9.40 10.22 -9.49
C ARG A 103 8.14 9.36 -9.47
N VAL A 104 8.09 8.40 -10.40
CA VAL A 104 7.00 7.43 -10.56
C VAL A 104 6.85 6.61 -9.28
N ARG A 105 5.93 6.99 -8.39
CA ARG A 105 5.68 6.23 -7.16
C ARG A 105 5.05 4.89 -7.54
N LEU A 106 5.84 3.82 -7.40
CA LEU A 106 5.33 2.45 -7.51
C LEU A 106 4.18 2.25 -6.51
N PRO A 107 3.19 1.40 -6.82
CA PRO A 107 2.17 1.05 -5.85
C PRO A 107 2.84 0.46 -4.61
N ARG A 108 2.60 1.08 -3.45
CA ARG A 108 3.08 0.57 -2.16
C ARG A 108 2.17 -0.58 -1.74
N PHE A 109 2.77 -1.72 -1.43
CA PHE A 109 2.06 -2.89 -0.93
C PHE A 109 2.67 -3.33 0.38
N GLU A 110 1.80 -3.75 1.31
CA GLU A 110 2.24 -4.43 2.52
C GLU A 110 2.93 -5.75 2.18
N LYS A 111 3.88 -6.16 3.02
CA LYS A 111 4.64 -7.39 2.82
C LYS A 111 3.68 -8.58 2.75
N PRO A 112 3.81 -9.48 1.74
CA PRO A 112 2.88 -10.59 1.58
C PRO A 112 2.71 -11.49 2.81
N THR A 113 3.77 -11.63 3.61
CA THR A 113 3.74 -12.38 4.87
C THR A 113 2.90 -11.70 5.94
N VAL A 114 2.99 -10.37 6.07
CA VAL A 114 2.18 -9.58 7.01
C VAL A 114 0.70 -9.67 6.64
N VAL A 115 0.38 -9.55 5.34
CA VAL A 115 -0.99 -9.70 4.85
C VAL A 115 -1.50 -11.12 5.15
N ALA A 116 -0.72 -12.16 4.85
CA ALA A 116 -1.11 -13.54 5.10
C ALA A 116 -1.33 -13.85 6.60
N LEU A 117 -0.46 -13.34 7.48
CA LEU A 117 -0.60 -13.45 8.93
C LEU A 117 -1.93 -12.85 9.39
N ASN A 118 -2.23 -11.63 8.92
CA ASN A 118 -3.45 -10.93 9.29
C ASN A 118 -4.72 -11.57 8.72
N GLU A 119 -4.67 -12.07 7.48
CA GLU A 119 -5.81 -12.81 6.90
C GLU A 119 -6.10 -14.09 7.69
N MET A 120 -5.07 -14.82 8.14
CA MET A 120 -5.25 -16.00 8.99
C MET A 120 -5.78 -15.63 10.38
N TYR A 121 -5.21 -14.60 11.00
CA TYR A 121 -5.63 -14.11 12.31
C TYR A 121 -7.11 -13.71 12.33
N ASN A 122 -7.58 -13.07 11.26
CA ASN A 122 -8.95 -12.59 11.11
C ASN A 122 -9.92 -13.62 10.47
N ASP A 123 -9.54 -14.89 10.34
CA ASP A 123 -10.36 -15.96 9.74
C ASP A 123 -10.83 -15.67 8.30
N GLN A 124 -10.01 -14.96 7.53
CA GLN A 124 -10.29 -14.61 6.13
C GLN A 124 -9.74 -15.66 5.14
N LEU A 125 -9.09 -16.71 5.64
CA LEU A 125 -8.54 -17.80 4.83
C LEU A 125 -9.44 -19.03 4.90
N ASN A 126 -10.04 -19.37 3.76
CA ASN A 126 -10.68 -20.67 3.56
C ASN A 126 -9.65 -21.64 3.02
N TRP A 127 -9.23 -22.59 3.86
CA TRP A 127 -8.33 -23.66 3.47
C TRP A 127 -9.01 -24.99 3.81
N ASN A 128 -9.16 -25.85 2.80
CA ASN A 128 -9.72 -27.18 3.00
C ASN A 128 -8.56 -28.15 3.13
N ASN A 129 -8.38 -28.70 4.33
CA ASN A 129 -7.58 -29.90 4.48
C ASN A 129 -8.32 -31.04 3.76
N LYS A 130 -7.69 -31.64 2.76
CA LYS A 130 -8.22 -32.82 2.06
C LYS A 130 -7.94 -34.11 2.83
N ASP A 131 -8.02 -34.05 4.15
CA ASP A 131 -7.74 -35.17 5.04
C ASP A 131 -8.98 -35.47 5.91
N GLU A 132 -10.05 -35.91 5.24
CA GLU A 132 -11.04 -36.87 5.78
C GLU A 132 -11.40 -37.88 4.68
#